data_AF-A0A7C3QU98-F1
#
_entry.id   AF-A0A7C3QU98-F1
#
_cell.length_a   1.000
_cell.length_b   1.000
_cell.length_c   1.000
_cell.angle_alpha   90.00
_cell.angle_beta   90.00
_cell.angle_gamma   90.00
#
_symmetry.space_group_name_H-M   'P 1'
#
loop_
_entity.id
_entity.type
_entity.pdbx_description
1 polymer ?
#
loop_
_entity_poly.entity_id
_entity_poly.type
_entity_poly.pdbx_seq_one_letter_code
_entity_poly.pdbx_strand_id
1 'polypeptide(L)'
;MIPVDNAKEIGIRPIIKKKDIKKVLDLLKKDEVDTEEDWKIRYQNNMNKIKSGSIYSVAEVCRNLYKRAKDKELSLMERRLYEQAYSLIKDELALSKEVSVEEAGNLVSEFLS
;
A
#
# COMPACT_ATOMS: atom_id res chain seq x y z
N MET A 1 -21.57 -23.85 -4.81
CA MET A 1 -22.02 -23.04 -3.65
C MET A 1 -20.88 -23.01 -2.66
N ILE A 2 -20.25 -21.85 -2.45
CA ILE A 2 -19.19 -21.70 -1.46
C ILE A 2 -19.88 -21.39 -0.12
N PRO A 3 -19.65 -22.18 0.94
CA PRO A 3 -20.26 -21.93 2.24
C PRO A 3 -19.81 -20.57 2.78
N VAL A 4 -20.78 -19.68 3.00
CA VAL A 4 -20.58 -18.30 3.45
C VAL A 4 -19.97 -18.18 4.85
N ASP A 5 -19.99 -19.28 5.62
CA ASP A 5 -19.46 -19.33 7.00
C ASP A 5 -17.92 -19.36 7.04
N ASN A 6 -17.27 -19.91 6.01
CA ASN A 6 -15.80 -20.00 5.90
C ASN A 6 -15.17 -18.88 5.06
N ALA A 7 -15.95 -17.89 4.61
CA ALA A 7 -15.45 -16.81 3.74
C ALA A 7 -14.35 -15.96 4.42
N LYS A 8 -14.38 -15.82 5.75
CA LYS A 8 -13.33 -15.14 6.53
C LYS A 8 -12.03 -15.94 6.62
N GLU A 9 -12.12 -17.28 6.59
CA GLU A 9 -10.96 -18.17 6.74
C GLU A 9 -10.21 -18.38 5.42
N ILE A 10 -10.88 -18.17 4.28
CA ILE A 10 -10.33 -18.31 2.92
C ILE A 10 -9.66 -17.00 2.42
N GLY A 11 -9.64 -15.94 3.23
CA GLY A 11 -8.95 -14.69 2.86
C GLY A 11 -9.65 -13.88 1.77
N ILE A 12 -10.96 -14.12 1.55
CA ILE A 12 -11.77 -13.29 0.65
C ILE A 12 -11.96 -11.93 1.32
N ARG A 13 -11.08 -10.98 0.96
CA ARG A 13 -11.23 -9.59 1.38
C ARG A 13 -12.30 -8.92 0.52
N PRO A 14 -13.30 -8.26 1.13
CA PRO A 14 -14.15 -7.35 0.39
C PRO A 14 -13.31 -6.18 -0.12
N ILE A 15 -13.55 -5.78 -1.37
CA ILE A 15 -12.96 -4.56 -1.95
C ILE A 15 -13.25 -3.39 -1.01
N ILE A 16 -12.24 -2.56 -0.77
CA ILE A 16 -12.36 -1.49 0.22
C ILE A 16 -13.38 -0.46 -0.25
N LYS A 17 -14.19 0.04 0.67
CA LYS A 17 -15.19 1.07 0.34
C LYS A 17 -14.50 2.40 0.06
N LYS A 18 -15.13 3.25 -0.77
CA LYS A 18 -14.67 4.63 -1.07
C LYS A 18 -14.32 5.44 0.20
N LYS A 19 -14.96 5.16 1.34
CA LYS A 19 -14.68 5.79 2.64
C LYS A 19 -13.32 5.40 3.22
N ASP A 20 -12.90 4.14 3.07
CA ASP A 20 -11.62 3.62 3.54
C ASP A 20 -10.47 4.09 2.63
N ILE A 21 -10.68 4.23 1.31
CA ILE A 21 -9.71 4.84 0.40
C ILE A 21 -9.31 6.23 0.88
N LYS A 22 -10.28 7.05 1.31
CA LYS A 22 -9.99 8.41 1.77
C LYS A 22 -9.09 8.43 3.00
N LYS A 23 -9.23 7.44 3.91
CA LYS A 23 -8.33 7.25 5.05
C LYS A 23 -6.95 6.78 4.61
N VAL A 24 -6.88 5.89 3.62
CA VAL A 24 -5.61 5.42 3.05
C VAL A 24 -4.85 6.59 2.42
N LEU A 25 -5.54 7.44 1.64
CA LEU A 25 -4.97 8.66 1.05
C LEU A 25 -4.49 9.65 2.11
N ASP A 26 -5.25 9.83 3.19
CA ASP A 26 -4.82 10.65 4.34
C ASP A 26 -3.57 10.06 5.02
N LEU A 27 -3.50 8.73 5.14
CA LEU A 27 -2.35 8.03 5.69
C LEU A 27 -1.11 8.17 4.80
N LEU A 28 -1.27 8.13 3.48
CA LEU A 28 -0.20 8.41 2.51
C LEU A 28 0.36 9.83 2.67
N LYS A 29 -0.49 10.80 3.03
CA LYS A 29 -0.09 12.20 3.23
C LYS A 29 0.70 12.44 4.52
N LYS A 30 0.56 11.59 5.54
CA LYS A 30 1.22 11.79 6.85
C LYS A 30 2.75 11.74 6.77
N ASP A 31 3.40 12.52 7.62
CA ASP A 31 4.87 12.62 7.71
C ASP A 31 5.48 11.71 8.77
N GLU A 32 5.04 10.47 8.80
CA GLU A 32 5.62 9.49 9.70
C GLU A 32 6.51 8.56 8.87
N VAL A 33 7.77 8.43 9.26
CA VAL A 33 8.75 7.59 8.58
C VAL A 33 9.19 6.53 9.56
N ASP A 34 9.34 5.30 9.07
CA ASP A 34 9.84 4.19 9.88
C ASP A 34 11.26 4.48 10.38
N THR A 35 11.43 4.48 11.70
CA THR A 35 12.68 4.80 12.39
C THR A 35 13.70 3.65 12.33
N GLU A 36 13.37 2.49 11.72
CA GLU A 36 14.32 1.38 11.63
C GLU A 36 15.49 1.69 10.69
N GLU A 37 16.70 1.76 11.26
CA GLU A 37 17.96 1.97 10.54
C GLU A 37 18.37 0.72 9.75
N ASP A 38 18.10 -0.48 10.28
CA ASP A 38 18.41 -1.77 9.66
C ASP A 38 17.50 -2.07 8.45
N TRP A 39 18.04 -1.87 7.25
CA TRP A 39 17.31 -2.09 6.00
C TRP A 39 16.76 -3.51 5.84
N LYS A 40 17.46 -4.52 6.38
CA LYS A 40 17.08 -5.93 6.27
C LYS A 40 15.86 -6.27 7.13
N ILE A 41 15.84 -5.78 8.37
CA ILE A 41 14.72 -5.96 9.29
C ILE A 41 13.50 -5.19 8.77
N ARG A 42 13.71 -3.93 8.37
CA ARG A 42 12.68 -3.09 7.74
C ARG A 42 12.08 -3.71 6.49
N TYR A 43 12.89 -4.25 5.57
CA TYR A 43 12.39 -4.95 4.38
C TYR A 43 11.51 -6.15 4.78
N GLN A 44 11.95 -6.93 5.76
CA GLN A 44 11.20 -8.08 6.24
C GLN A 44 9.88 -7.67 6.91
N ASN A 45 9.88 -6.61 7.73
CA ASN A 45 8.68 -6.04 8.34
C ASN A 45 7.72 -5.50 7.28
N ASN A 46 8.21 -4.73 6.31
CA ASN A 46 7.42 -4.21 5.20
C ASN A 46 6.83 -5.33 4.33
N MET A 47 7.60 -6.40 4.08
CA MET A 47 7.11 -7.56 3.35
C MET A 47 6.03 -8.32 4.14
N ASN A 48 6.17 -8.44 5.45
CA ASN A 48 5.13 -9.02 6.31
C ASN A 48 3.86 -8.14 6.32
N LYS A 49 4.00 -6.81 6.36
CA LYS A 49 2.89 -5.86 6.24
C LYS A 49 2.13 -6.02 4.92
N ILE A 50 2.85 -6.17 3.80
CA ILE A 50 2.24 -6.43 2.49
C ILE A 50 1.56 -7.81 2.47
N LYS A 51 2.20 -8.85 3.01
CA LYS A 51 1.61 -10.20 3.11
C LYS A 51 0.37 -10.26 4.01
N SER A 52 0.31 -9.42 5.03
CA SER A 52 -0.89 -9.27 5.85
C SER A 52 -2.08 -8.82 4.99
N GLY A 53 -1.81 -8.13 3.87
CA GLY A 53 -2.77 -7.74 2.82
C GLY A 53 -3.76 -6.66 3.25
N SER A 54 -3.50 -5.99 4.37
CA SER A 54 -4.27 -4.81 4.77
C SER A 54 -3.84 -3.63 3.91
N ILE A 55 -4.76 -3.00 3.19
CA ILE A 55 -4.48 -1.82 2.37
C ILE A 55 -3.80 -0.69 3.16
N TYR A 56 -4.15 -0.56 4.44
CA TYR A 56 -3.55 0.42 5.34
C TYR A 56 -2.06 0.17 5.54
N SER A 57 -1.68 -1.09 5.75
CA SER A 57 -0.29 -1.49 5.92
C SER A 57 0.48 -1.38 4.60
N VAL A 58 -0.13 -1.73 3.47
CA VAL A 58 0.48 -1.54 2.13
C VAL A 58 0.73 -0.06 1.85
N ALA A 59 -0.23 0.81 2.20
CA ALA A 59 -0.09 2.26 2.06
C ALA A 59 1.00 2.85 2.94
N GLU A 60 1.11 2.40 4.18
CA GLU A 60 2.20 2.80 5.07
C GLU A 60 3.57 2.41 4.50
N VAL A 61 3.71 1.18 3.98
CA VAL A 61 4.94 0.72 3.33
C VAL A 61 5.25 1.54 2.09
N CYS A 62 4.25 1.77 1.22
CA CYS A 62 4.39 2.58 0.00
C CYS A 62 4.89 3.99 0.32
N ARG A 63 4.26 4.66 1.29
CA ARG A 63 4.65 5.99 1.78
C ARG A 63 6.07 6.01 2.32
N ASN A 64 6.40 5.10 3.22
CA ASN A 64 7.70 5.05 3.87
C ASN A 64 8.82 4.82 2.84
N LEU A 65 8.60 3.93 1.88
CA LEU A 65 9.55 3.68 0.80
C LEU A 65 9.64 4.87 -0.17
N TYR A 66 8.54 5.54 -0.50
CA TYR A 66 8.54 6.73 -1.37
C TYR A 66 9.33 7.89 -0.75
N LYS A 67 9.07 8.21 0.52
CA LYS A 67 9.80 9.27 1.23
C LYS A 67 11.28 8.95 1.33
N ARG A 68 11.60 7.69 1.63
CA ARG A 68 12.99 7.26 1.67
C ARG A 68 13.63 7.30 0.29
N ALA A 69 12.92 6.99 -0.79
CA ALA A 69 13.40 7.17 -2.17
C ALA A 69 13.83 8.62 -2.47
N LYS A 70 13.11 9.58 -1.89
CA LYS A 70 13.32 11.01 -2.07
C LYS A 70 14.53 11.52 -1.26
N ASP A 71 14.78 10.92 -0.10
CA ASP A 71 15.87 11.28 0.81
C ASP A 71 17.18 10.51 0.53
N LYS A 72 17.07 9.21 0.24
CA LYS A 72 18.18 8.27 0.03
C LYS A 72 17.90 7.30 -1.11
N GLU A 73 18.95 6.79 -1.74
CA GLU A 73 18.79 5.78 -2.78
C GLU A 73 18.29 4.46 -2.17
N LEU A 74 17.16 3.95 -2.70
CA LEU A 74 16.58 2.66 -2.29
C LEU A 74 17.41 1.51 -2.85
N SER A 75 17.52 0.43 -2.07
CA SER A 75 18.05 -0.83 -2.60
C SER A 75 17.11 -1.44 -3.65
N LEU A 76 17.65 -2.22 -4.58
CA LEU A 76 16.89 -2.92 -5.65
C LEU A 76 15.69 -3.70 -5.11
N MET A 77 15.84 -4.37 -3.96
CA MET A 77 14.75 -5.11 -3.31
C MET A 77 13.65 -4.18 -2.79
N GLU A 78 14.02 -3.05 -2.18
CA GLU A 78 13.06 -2.08 -1.66
C GLU A 78 12.30 -1.38 -2.78
N ARG A 79 12.97 -1.08 -3.89
CA ARG A 79 12.33 -0.53 -5.09
C ARG A 79 11.27 -1.50 -5.63
N ARG A 80 11.59 -2.79 -5.74
CA ARG A 80 10.61 -3.82 -6.13
C ARG A 80 9.44 -3.93 -5.14
N LEU A 81 9.71 -3.75 -3.85
CA LEU A 81 8.67 -3.78 -2.82
C LEU A 81 7.74 -2.57 -2.93
N TYR A 82 8.31 -1.40 -3.19
CA TYR A 82 7.58 -0.16 -3.45
C TYR A 82 6.70 -0.30 -4.70
N GLU A 83 7.25 -0.79 -5.82
CA GLU A 83 6.47 -0.97 -7.05
C GLU A 83 5.29 -1.93 -6.85
N GLN A 84 5.48 -3.02 -6.11
CA GLN A 84 4.38 -3.92 -5.75
C GLN A 84 3.33 -3.22 -4.89
N ALA A 85 3.74 -2.51 -3.83
CA ALA A 85 2.82 -1.78 -2.96
C ALA A 85 2.06 -0.69 -3.73
N TYR A 86 2.74 0.03 -4.61
CA TYR A 86 2.16 1.06 -5.46
C TYR A 86 1.13 0.48 -6.43
N SER A 87 1.46 -0.63 -7.10
CA SER A 87 0.52 -1.29 -8.02
C SER A 87 -0.73 -1.79 -7.29
N LEU A 88 -0.58 -2.35 -6.09
CA LEU A 88 -1.72 -2.81 -5.27
C LEU A 88 -2.64 -1.65 -4.89
N ILE A 89 -2.10 -0.53 -4.42
CA ILE A 89 -2.90 0.66 -4.06
C ILE A 89 -3.60 1.22 -5.30
N LYS A 90 -2.88 1.27 -6.43
CA LYS A 90 -3.40 1.77 -7.70
C LYS A 90 -4.60 0.94 -8.17
N ASP A 91 -4.50 -0.38 -8.14
CA ASP A 91 -5.60 -1.29 -8.49
C ASP A 91 -6.80 -1.14 -7.56
N GLU A 92 -6.57 -1.14 -6.24
CA GLU A 92 -7.64 -0.99 -5.25
C GLU A 92 -8.35 0.36 -5.38
N LEU A 93 -7.62 1.42 -5.72
CA LEU A 93 -8.17 2.76 -5.87
C LEU A 93 -8.92 2.91 -7.19
N ALA A 94 -8.45 2.28 -8.27
CA ALA A 94 -9.17 2.17 -9.53
C ALA A 94 -10.51 1.43 -9.35
N LEU A 95 -10.49 0.28 -8.69
CA LEU A 95 -11.68 -0.52 -8.39
C LEU A 95 -12.65 0.20 -7.45
N SER A 96 -12.13 0.81 -6.38
CA SER A 96 -12.98 1.45 -5.38
C SER A 96 -13.61 2.74 -5.90
N LYS A 97 -12.87 3.55 -6.68
CA LYS A 97 -13.33 4.84 -7.20
C LYS A 97 -14.00 4.74 -8.59
N GLU A 98 -13.96 3.56 -9.22
CA GLU A 98 -14.44 3.30 -10.59
C GLU A 98 -13.77 4.22 -11.62
N VAL A 99 -12.46 4.42 -11.46
CA VAL A 99 -11.64 5.24 -12.36
C VAL A 99 -10.61 4.38 -13.07
N SER A 100 -10.06 4.89 -14.17
CA SER A 100 -8.96 4.23 -14.86
C SER A 100 -7.73 4.09 -13.95
N VAL A 101 -6.98 3.01 -14.16
CA VAL A 101 -5.73 2.71 -13.45
C VAL A 101 -4.76 3.90 -13.53
N GLU A 102 -4.71 4.59 -14.67
CA GLU A 102 -3.92 5.82 -14.85
C GLU A 102 -4.35 6.98 -13.94
N GLU A 103 -5.66 7.27 -13.86
CA GLU A 103 -6.19 8.30 -12.95
C GLU A 103 -5.93 7.97 -11.48
N ALA A 104 -6.08 6.69 -11.11
CA ALA A 104 -5.75 6.23 -9.77
C ALA A 104 -4.28 6.46 -9.44
N GLY A 105 -3.38 6.20 -10.40
CA GLY A 105 -1.95 6.47 -10.26
C GLY A 105 -1.64 7.96 -10.06
N ASN A 106 -2.28 8.84 -10.83
CA ASN A 106 -2.10 10.28 -10.68
C ASN A 106 -2.55 10.78 -9.32
N LEU A 107 -3.70 10.29 -8.81
CA LEU A 107 -4.15 10.59 -7.46
C LEU A 107 -3.11 10.17 -6.42
N VAL A 108 -2.65 8.91 -6.47
CA VAL A 108 -1.65 8.40 -5.52
C VAL A 108 -0.37 9.23 -5.56
N SER A 109 0.09 9.60 -6.76
CA SER A 109 1.26 10.46 -6.94
C SER A 109 1.05 11.86 -6.35
N GLU A 110 -0.14 12.45 -6.50
CA GLU A 110 -0.49 13.75 -5.92
C GLU A 110 -0.49 13.71 -4.38
N PHE A 111 -0.97 12.63 -3.78
CA PHE A 111 -0.97 12.46 -2.32
C PHE A 111 0.39 12.10 -1.72
N LEU A 112 1.29 11.52 -2.52
CA LEU A 112 2.66 11.20 -2.12
C LEU A 112 3.62 12.40 -2.25
N SER A 113 3.30 13.37 -3.10
CA SER A 113 4.18 14.49 -3.45
C SER A 113 4.45 15.50 -2.34
#